data_AF-A0A5K1GY86-F1
#
_entry.id   AF-A0A5K1GY86-F1
#
_cell.length_a   1.000
_cell.length_b   1.000
_cell.length_c   1.000
_cell.angle_alpha   90.00
_cell.angle_beta   90.00
_cell.angle_gamma   90.00
#
_symmetry.space_group_name_H-M   'P 1'
#
loop_
_entity.id
_entity.type
_entity.pdbx_description
1 polymer ?
#
loop_
_entity_poly.entity_id
_entity_poly.type
_entity_poly.pdbx_seq_one_letter_code
_entity_poly.pdbx_strand_id
1 'polypeptide(L)'
;VIYFTDPVDEYLMQYLMDYEDKKFQNVSKEGLKLGKESKDKDLKESFKELTKWWKDALSSEGVDSVKVSNRLDQTPCVVVTSKYGWSANMEKIMQSQTLSDSSRQAYMRGKRVLEINPRHPIVKELRERIANDPQ
;
A
#
# COMPACT_ATOMS: atom_id res chain seq x y z
N VAL A 1 -8.08 9.89 -12.48
CA VAL A 1 -7.83 9.99 -11.02
C VAL A 1 -8.37 11.33 -10.57
N ILE A 2 -9.09 11.38 -9.46
CA ILE A 2 -9.59 12.63 -8.86
C ILE A 2 -8.63 13.01 -7.74
N TYR A 3 -8.26 14.28 -7.65
CA TYR A 3 -7.41 14.80 -6.58
C TYR A 3 -8.28 15.52 -5.56
N PHE A 4 -8.21 15.03 -4.32
CA PHE A 4 -8.83 15.62 -3.15
C PHE A 4 -7.73 16.31 -2.36
N THR A 5 -7.76 17.64 -2.33
CA THR A 5 -6.67 18.48 -1.82
C THR A 5 -6.98 19.09 -0.47
N ASP A 6 -8.25 19.13 -0.09
CA ASP A 6 -8.68 19.76 1.16
C ASP A 6 -8.85 18.70 2.26
N PRO A 7 -8.55 19.02 3.53
CA PRO A 7 -8.72 18.06 4.63
C PRO A 7 -10.14 17.51 4.77
N VAL A 8 -11.14 18.31 4.40
CA VAL A 8 -12.56 17.92 4.45
C VAL A 8 -12.89 16.78 3.48
N ASP A 9 -12.14 16.66 2.38
CA ASP A 9 -12.39 15.64 1.36
C ASP A 9 -12.19 14.22 1.89
N GLU A 10 -11.19 14.01 2.75
CA GLU A 10 -10.94 12.71 3.38
C GLU A 10 -12.08 12.29 4.33
N TYR A 11 -12.82 13.24 4.90
CA TYR A 11 -14.05 12.94 5.63
C TYR A 11 -15.20 12.65 4.68
N LEU A 12 -15.38 13.47 3.64
CA LEU A 12 -16.42 13.28 2.61
C LEU A 12 -16.35 11.86 2.02
N MET A 13 -15.15 11.41 1.66
CA MET A 13 -14.93 10.11 1.04
C MET A 13 -15.16 8.91 1.97
N GLN A 14 -15.36 9.13 3.28
CA GLN A 14 -15.83 8.08 4.20
C GLN A 14 -17.33 7.82 4.06
N TYR A 15 -18.09 8.81 3.61
CA TYR A 15 -19.54 8.74 3.46
C TYR A 15 -19.98 8.60 2.01
N LEU A 16 -19.23 9.19 1.07
CA LEU A 16 -19.50 9.11 -0.36
C LEU A 16 -18.96 7.80 -0.95
N MET A 17 -19.80 6.75 -0.95
CA MET A 17 -19.40 5.40 -1.36
C MET A 17 -19.45 5.20 -2.88
N ASP A 18 -20.43 5.81 -3.54
CA ASP A 18 -20.65 5.74 -4.98
C ASP A 18 -21.23 7.04 -5.55
N TYR A 19 -21.15 7.15 -6.88
CA TYR A 19 -21.77 8.20 -7.68
C TYR A 19 -22.20 7.57 -9.00
N GLU A 20 -23.48 7.70 -9.36
CA GLU A 20 -24.04 7.11 -10.59
C GLU A 20 -23.69 5.61 -10.75
N ASP A 21 -23.91 4.81 -9.70
CA ASP A 21 -23.57 3.39 -9.61
C ASP A 21 -22.07 3.06 -9.79
N LYS A 22 -21.18 4.06 -9.73
CA LYS A 22 -19.73 3.88 -9.75
C LYS A 22 -19.16 4.01 -8.34
N LYS A 23 -18.55 2.93 -7.84
CA LYS A 23 -17.87 2.91 -6.56
C LYS A 23 -16.54 3.65 -6.63
N PHE A 24 -16.23 4.42 -5.59
CA PHE A 24 -14.92 5.04 -5.45
C PHE A 24 -13.87 4.03 -4.97
N GLN A 25 -12.63 4.24 -5.40
CA GLN A 25 -11.49 3.47 -4.94
C GLN A 25 -10.32 4.41 -4.65
N ASN A 26 -9.85 4.40 -3.40
CA ASN A 26 -8.68 5.17 -3.01
C ASN A 26 -7.41 4.47 -3.53
N VAL A 27 -6.66 5.16 -4.40
CA VAL A 27 -5.42 4.68 -5.02
C VAL A 27 -4.25 4.56 -4.04
N SER A 28 -4.35 5.10 -2.83
CA SER A 28 -3.35 4.95 -1.76
C SER A 28 -3.63 3.76 -0.83
N LYS A 29 -4.77 3.07 -1.03
CA LYS A 29 -5.15 1.88 -0.26
C LYS A 29 -4.86 0.59 -1.01
N GLU A 30 -4.77 -0.48 -0.26
CA GLU A 30 -4.71 -1.84 -0.77
C GLU A 30 -5.95 -2.21 -1.61
N GLY A 31 -5.77 -3.09 -2.59
CA GLY A 31 -6.87 -3.69 -3.34
C GLY A 31 -7.26 -2.91 -4.60
N LEU A 32 -6.41 -1.96 -5.03
CA LEU A 32 -6.55 -1.25 -6.30
C LEU A 32 -6.61 -2.25 -7.47
N LYS A 33 -7.69 -2.19 -8.25
CA LYS A 33 -7.89 -3.07 -9.40
C LYS A 33 -7.62 -2.31 -10.69
N LEU A 34 -6.53 -2.66 -11.38
CA LEU A 34 -6.14 -2.10 -12.67
C LEU A 34 -6.02 -3.24 -13.70
N GLY A 35 -6.84 -3.19 -14.76
CA GLY A 35 -6.74 -4.14 -15.88
C GLY A 35 -7.05 -5.61 -15.55
N LYS A 36 -6.59 -6.54 -16.42
CA LYS A 36 -6.82 -7.98 -16.29
C LYS A 36 -5.68 -8.65 -15.49
N GLU A 37 -6.04 -9.35 -14.40
CA GLU A 37 -5.14 -10.01 -13.44
C GLU A 37 -4.35 -11.23 -13.99
N SER A 38 -4.46 -11.57 -15.28
CA SER A 38 -4.12 -12.92 -15.77
C SER A 38 -2.64 -13.25 -15.92
N LYS A 39 -1.72 -12.27 -15.84
CA LYS A 39 -0.25 -12.49 -15.91
C LYS A 39 0.47 -12.40 -14.57
N ASP A 40 -0.28 -12.25 -13.48
CA ASP A 40 0.30 -11.87 -12.17
C ASP A 40 0.79 -13.06 -11.32
N LYS A 41 0.32 -14.28 -11.59
CA LYS A 41 0.60 -15.43 -10.70
C LYS A 41 2.06 -15.88 -10.75
N ASP A 42 2.58 -16.15 -11.95
CA ASP A 42 3.97 -16.58 -12.12
C ASP A 42 4.95 -15.50 -11.68
N LEU A 43 4.60 -14.24 -11.92
CA LEU A 43 5.37 -13.10 -11.45
C LEU A 43 5.40 -13.06 -9.92
N LYS A 44 4.25 -13.15 -9.26
CA LYS A 44 4.17 -13.20 -7.78
C LYS A 44 4.97 -14.35 -7.20
N GLU A 45 4.92 -15.52 -7.84
CA GLU A 45 5.71 -16.70 -7.43
C GLU A 45 7.21 -16.41 -7.49
N SER A 46 7.69 -15.86 -8.60
CA SER A 46 9.11 -15.56 -8.80
C SER A 46 9.69 -14.51 -7.84
N PHE A 47 8.84 -13.74 -7.16
CA PHE A 47 9.25 -12.70 -6.20
C PHE A 47 9.04 -13.11 -4.74
N LYS A 48 8.57 -14.34 -4.45
CA LYS A 48 8.26 -14.78 -3.08
C LYS A 48 9.44 -14.66 -2.13
N GLU A 49 10.62 -15.09 -2.54
CA GLU A 49 11.84 -15.03 -1.72
C GLU A 49 12.20 -13.59 -1.35
N LEU A 50 12.23 -12.67 -2.32
CA LEU A 50 12.46 -11.24 -2.08
C LEU A 50 11.38 -10.65 -1.16
N THR A 51 10.10 -10.96 -1.37
CA THR A 51 9.03 -10.44 -0.50
C THR A 51 9.12 -10.95 0.93
N LYS A 52 9.55 -12.20 1.13
CA LYS A 52 9.80 -12.77 2.45
C LYS A 52 11.00 -12.10 3.12
N TRP A 53 12.11 -11.95 2.39
CA TRP A 53 13.31 -11.28 2.90
C TRP A 53 13.01 -9.83 3.32
N TRP A 54 12.28 -9.04 2.53
CA TRP A 54 11.84 -7.70 2.93
C TRP A 54 10.92 -7.72 4.16
N LYS A 55 10.03 -8.71 4.26
CA LYS A 55 9.14 -8.82 5.42
C LYS A 55 9.93 -9.09 6.71
N ASP A 56 10.96 -9.91 6.62
CA ASP A 56 11.83 -10.24 7.76
C ASP A 56 12.74 -9.04 8.11
N ALA A 57 13.36 -8.41 7.11
CA ALA A 57 14.21 -7.23 7.27
C ALA A 57 13.46 -6.01 7.85
N LEU A 58 12.16 -5.88 7.58
CA LEU A 58 11.31 -4.78 8.05
C LEU A 58 10.40 -5.17 9.23
N SER A 59 10.74 -6.26 9.93
CA SER A 59 9.93 -6.79 11.04
C SER A 59 9.76 -5.80 12.20
N SER A 60 10.74 -4.93 12.45
CA SER A 60 10.68 -3.84 13.45
C SER A 60 9.90 -2.60 13.00
N GLU A 61 9.65 -2.44 11.69
CA GLU A 61 9.18 -1.18 11.10
C GLU A 61 7.64 -1.09 10.98
N GLY A 62 6.91 -2.06 11.53
CA GLY A 62 5.44 -2.08 11.48
C GLY A 62 4.88 -2.27 10.06
N VAL A 63 5.62 -2.92 9.17
CA VAL A 63 5.12 -3.37 7.86
C VAL A 63 4.36 -4.66 8.06
N ASP A 64 3.10 -4.76 7.65
CA ASP A 64 2.29 -5.97 7.82
C ASP A 64 2.58 -7.02 6.74
N SER A 65 2.72 -6.60 5.49
CA SER A 65 3.01 -7.52 4.38
C SER A 65 3.75 -6.82 3.24
N VAL A 66 4.48 -7.61 2.46
CA VAL A 66 5.18 -7.16 1.25
C VAL A 66 4.58 -7.90 0.05
N LYS A 67 4.23 -7.17 -1.01
CA LYS A 67 3.51 -7.73 -2.18
C LYS A 67 4.03 -7.15 -3.48
N VAL A 68 3.92 -7.92 -4.56
CA VAL A 68 4.16 -7.41 -5.91
C VAL A 68 3.03 -6.46 -6.31
N SER A 69 3.40 -5.29 -6.82
CA SER A 69 2.48 -4.25 -7.25
C SER A 69 2.12 -4.35 -8.73
N ASN A 70 0.87 -4.05 -9.05
CA ASN A 70 0.37 -3.84 -10.41
C ASN A 70 0.15 -2.34 -10.72
N ARG A 71 0.35 -1.44 -9.75
CA ARG A 71 0.07 0.01 -9.88
C ARG A 71 1.29 0.84 -10.21
N LEU A 72 2.49 0.30 -10.01
CA LEU A 72 3.75 1.01 -10.14
C LEU A 72 4.32 0.92 -11.55
N ASP A 73 4.85 2.03 -12.05
CA ASP A 73 5.55 2.10 -13.34
C ASP A 73 7.05 2.38 -13.20
N GLN A 74 7.42 3.62 -12.86
CA GLN A 74 8.83 4.02 -12.69
C GLN A 74 9.32 3.95 -11.24
N THR A 75 8.42 3.85 -10.28
CA THR A 75 8.78 3.83 -8.85
C THR A 75 9.13 2.41 -8.40
N PRO A 76 10.19 2.19 -7.61
CA PRO A 76 10.61 0.86 -7.17
C PRO A 76 9.64 0.22 -6.16
N CYS A 77 9.09 0.99 -5.23
CA CYS A 77 8.14 0.51 -4.24
C CYS A 77 7.24 1.63 -3.71
N VAL A 78 6.13 1.27 -3.07
CA VAL A 78 5.21 2.20 -2.40
C VAL A 78 4.66 1.57 -1.13
N VAL A 79 4.41 2.38 -0.10
CA VAL A 79 3.66 1.96 1.08
C VAL A 79 2.20 2.34 0.90
N VAL A 80 1.30 1.36 0.99
CA VAL A 80 -0.15 1.57 0.97
C VAL A 80 -0.76 1.19 2.31
N THR A 81 -1.89 1.80 2.65
CA THR A 81 -2.64 1.42 3.86
C THR A 81 -3.67 0.34 3.55
N SER A 82 -4.12 -0.36 4.58
CA SER A 82 -5.16 -1.37 4.44
C SER A 82 -6.46 -0.79 3.88
N LYS A 83 -7.26 -1.66 3.27
CA LYS A 83 -8.54 -1.26 2.64
C LYS A 83 -9.50 -0.56 3.61
N TYR A 84 -9.56 -1.02 4.86
CA TYR A 84 -10.56 -0.57 5.85
C TYR A 84 -10.01 0.41 6.91
N GLY A 85 -8.69 0.64 6.95
CA GLY A 85 -8.07 1.59 7.87
C GLY A 85 -8.03 3.03 7.32
N TRP A 86 -7.46 3.95 8.10
CA TRP A 86 -7.17 5.30 7.62
C TRP A 86 -6.20 5.29 6.42
N SER A 87 -6.36 6.27 5.52
CA SER A 87 -5.31 6.59 4.55
C SER A 87 -4.14 7.27 5.27
N ALA A 88 -2.98 7.34 4.61
CA ALA A 88 -1.85 8.10 5.13
C ALA A 88 -2.19 9.60 5.33
N ASN A 89 -3.06 10.15 4.47
CA ASN A 89 -3.51 11.53 4.59
C ASN A 89 -4.46 11.72 5.78
N MET A 90 -5.41 10.81 5.98
CA MET A 90 -6.29 10.83 7.14
C MET A 90 -5.51 10.63 8.46
N GLU A 91 -4.49 9.76 8.48
CA GLU A 91 -3.59 9.62 9.63
C GLU A 91 -2.90 10.95 9.96
N LYS A 92 -2.37 11.66 8.96
CA LYS A 92 -1.75 12.98 9.11
C LYS A 92 -2.74 14.02 9.65
N ILE A 93 -3.97 14.06 9.11
CA ILE A 93 -5.04 14.95 9.58
C ILE A 93 -5.35 14.67 11.06
N MET A 94 -5.52 13.40 11.44
CA MET A 94 -5.87 13.01 12.81
C MET A 94 -4.75 13.29 13.81
N GLN A 95 -3.49 13.02 13.45
CA GLN A 95 -2.34 13.35 14.30
C GLN A 95 -2.21 14.87 14.54
N SER A 96 -2.63 15.69 13.58
CA SER A 96 -2.63 17.15 13.73
C SER A 96 -3.73 17.68 14.65
N GLN A 97 -4.75 16.87 14.95
CA GLN A 97 -5.87 17.24 15.81
C GLN A 97 -5.58 16.90 17.28
N THR A 98 -5.41 17.95 18.09
CA THR A 98 -4.89 17.92 19.47
C THR A 98 -5.81 17.21 20.49
N LEU A 99 -7.05 16.90 20.14
CA LEU A 99 -8.08 16.35 21.03
C LEU A 99 -8.42 14.87 20.78
N SER A 100 -7.67 14.19 19.91
CA SER A 100 -7.98 12.82 19.52
C SER A 100 -7.41 11.81 20.54
N ASP A 101 -8.27 10.97 21.10
CA ASP A 101 -7.91 9.91 22.05
C ASP A 101 -6.91 8.92 21.40
N SER A 102 -5.67 8.92 21.90
CA SER A 102 -4.54 8.16 21.36
C SER A 102 -4.81 6.65 21.26
N SER A 103 -5.67 6.12 22.13
CA SER A 103 -6.06 4.71 22.15
C SER A 103 -6.91 4.31 20.93
N ARG A 104 -7.84 5.17 20.50
CA ARG A 104 -8.67 4.96 19.31
C ARG A 104 -7.88 5.11 18.01
N GLN A 105 -6.89 6.00 18.00
CA GLN A 105 -6.02 6.18 16.84
C GLN A 105 -5.19 4.95 16.50
N ALA A 106 -4.76 4.18 17.50
CA ALA A 106 -3.93 2.99 17.29
C ALA A 106 -4.68 1.88 16.52
N TYR A 107 -5.98 1.72 16.79
CA TYR A 107 -6.82 0.73 16.08
C TYR A 107 -7.16 1.16 14.65
N MET A 108 -7.31 2.47 14.42
CA MET A 108 -7.67 3.03 13.12
C MET A 108 -6.46 3.26 12.20
N ARG A 109 -5.24 3.27 12.77
CA ARG A 109 -3.99 3.26 12.02
C ARG A 109 -3.96 1.98 11.18
N GLY A 110 -4.17 2.15 9.87
CA GLY A 110 -4.25 1.04 8.95
C GLY A 110 -2.94 0.27 8.90
N LYS A 111 -3.06 -1.06 8.77
CA LYS A 111 -1.94 -1.94 8.45
C LYS A 111 -1.17 -1.43 7.24
N ARG A 112 0.17 -1.45 7.29
CA ARG A 112 1.04 -0.94 6.22
C ARG A 112 1.45 -2.08 5.31
N VAL A 113 1.20 -1.94 4.01
CA VAL A 113 1.58 -2.92 3.00
C VAL A 113 2.62 -2.29 2.09
N LEU A 114 3.76 -2.95 1.95
CA LEU A 114 4.82 -2.53 1.05
C LEU A 114 4.63 -3.22 -0.30
N GLU A 115 4.33 -2.43 -1.32
CA GLU A 115 4.14 -2.89 -2.69
C GLU A 115 5.42 -2.66 -3.50
N ILE A 116 5.96 -3.70 -4.14
CA ILE A 116 7.20 -3.65 -4.93
C ILE A 116 6.91 -3.71 -6.42
N ASN A 117 7.69 -2.97 -7.21
CA ASN A 117 7.58 -2.96 -8.66
C ASN A 117 8.51 -4.02 -9.28
N PRO A 118 7.96 -5.12 -9.81
CA PRO A 118 8.75 -6.22 -10.38
C PRO A 118 9.47 -5.83 -11.67
N ARG A 119 9.09 -4.71 -12.30
CA ARG A 119 9.66 -4.21 -13.55
C ARG A 119 10.85 -3.29 -13.31
N HIS A 120 11.00 -2.74 -12.11
CA HIS A 120 12.02 -1.76 -11.79
C HIS A 120 13.42 -2.41 -11.69
N PRO A 121 14.48 -1.85 -12.32
CA PRO A 121 15.82 -2.45 -12.34
C PRO A 121 16.37 -2.79 -10.94
N ILE A 122 16.25 -1.86 -9.98
CA ILE A 122 16.71 -2.09 -8.59
C ILE A 122 16.03 -3.30 -7.95
N VAL A 123 14.72 -3.49 -8.18
CA VAL A 123 13.96 -4.59 -7.56
C VAL A 123 14.33 -5.93 -8.20
N LYS A 124 14.64 -5.94 -9.50
CA LYS A 124 15.15 -7.14 -10.19
C LYS A 124 16.54 -7.53 -9.69
N GLU A 125 17.44 -6.55 -9.59
CA GLU A 125 18.79 -6.76 -9.06
C GLU A 125 18.76 -7.28 -7.62
N LEU A 126 17.90 -6.71 -6.75
CA LEU A 126 17.73 -7.19 -5.38
C LEU A 126 17.23 -8.65 -5.34
N ARG A 127 16.29 -9.00 -6.23
CA ARG A 127 15.82 -10.39 -6.35
C ARG A 127 16.95 -11.34 -6.73
N GLU A 128 17.76 -10.96 -7.71
CA GLU A 128 18.89 -11.76 -8.18
C GLU A 128 19.96 -11.93 -7.11
N ARG A 129 20.24 -10.87 -6.33
CA ARG A 129 21.16 -10.96 -5.19
C ARG A 129 20.66 -11.92 -4.14
N ILE A 130 19.42 -11.78 -3.68
CA ILE A 130 18.85 -12.65 -2.63
C ILE A 130 18.77 -14.11 -3.09
N ALA A 131 18.52 -14.35 -4.38
CA ALA A 131 18.51 -15.72 -4.93
C ALA A 131 19.90 -16.37 -4.97
N ASN A 132 20.97 -15.58 -5.11
CA ASN A 132 22.35 -16.07 -5.18
C ASN A 132 23.07 -16.04 -3.82
N ASP A 133 22.73 -15.09 -2.96
CA ASP A 133 23.26 -14.87 -1.62
C ASP A 133 22.16 -14.27 -0.71
N PRO A 134 21.47 -15.10 0.09
CA PRO A 134 20.37 -14.64 0.94
C PRO A 134 20.79 -13.82 2.17
N GLN A 135 22.08 -13.64 2.43
CA GLN A 135 22.62 -12.85 3.56
C GLN A 135 22.70 -11.35 3.24
#